data_AF-A0A963N904-F1
#
_entry.id   AF-A0A963N904-F1
#
_cell.length_a   1.000
_cell.length_b   1.000
_cell.length_c   1.000
_cell.angle_alpha   90.00
_cell.angle_beta   90.00
_cell.angle_gamma   90.00
#
_symmetry.space_group_name_H-M   'P 1'
#
loop_
_entity.id
_entity.type
_entity.pdbx_description
1 polymer ?
#
loop_
_entity_poly.entity_id
_entity_poly.type
_entity_poly.pdbx_seq_one_letter_code
_entity_poly.pdbx_strand_id
1 'polypeptide(L)'
;MNKAADIEKAIGSHALWMSHLRQAILEAHSTIDVEKVRAEDECEFGKWLFGPRLSAEDRASSYYGEVKHLHAEFHRLAARVVEMASSGRTRDAYDLL
;
A
#
# COMPACT_ATOMS: atom_id res chain seq x y z
N MET A 1 1.14 17.96 18.62
CA MET A 1 0.83 16.87 17.66
C MET A 1 1.49 15.60 18.17
N ASN A 2 0.77 14.49 18.22
CA ASN A 2 1.32 13.20 18.67
C ASN A 2 1.67 12.35 17.45
N LYS A 3 2.94 12.39 17.03
CA LYS A 3 3.47 11.62 15.89
C LYS A 3 3.22 10.11 16.04
N ALA A 4 3.19 9.58 17.26
CA ALA A 4 2.94 8.15 17.50
C ALA A 4 1.50 7.74 17.17
N ALA A 5 0.52 8.60 17.50
CA ALA A 5 -0.89 8.35 17.18
C ALA A 5 -1.14 8.34 15.65
N ASP A 6 -0.43 9.17 14.89
CA ASP A 6 -0.51 9.17 13.43
C ASP A 6 0.07 7.87 12.83
N ILE A 7 1.15 7.33 13.40
CA ILE A 7 1.77 6.07 12.99
C ILE A 7 0.87 4.87 13.34
N GLU A 8 0.31 4.81 14.55
CA GLU A 8 -0.62 3.74 14.95
C GLU A 8 -1.83 3.69 14.03
N LYS A 9 -2.37 4.86 13.65
CA LYS A 9 -3.46 4.95 12.68
C LYS A 9 -3.04 4.43 11.30
N ALA A 10 -1.84 4.77 10.84
CA ALA A 10 -1.31 4.28 9.57
C ALA A 10 -1.13 2.75 9.55
N ILE A 11 -0.66 2.16 10.65
CA ILE A 11 -0.55 0.69 10.82
C ILE A 11 -1.94 0.05 10.78
N GLY A 12 -2.91 0.60 11.51
CA GLY A 12 -4.29 0.12 11.51
C GLY A 12 -4.94 0.17 10.11
N SER A 13 -4.69 1.24 9.36
CA SER A 13 -5.15 1.37 7.96
C SER A 13 -4.52 0.33 7.03
N HIS A 14 -3.27 -0.09 7.26
CA HIS A 14 -2.65 -1.16 6.47
C HIS A 14 -3.21 -2.55 6.77
N ALA A 15 -3.58 -2.84 8.03
CA ALA A 15 -4.24 -4.10 8.38
C ALA A 15 -5.61 -4.23 7.69
N LEU A 16 -6.37 -3.13 7.61
CA LEU A 16 -7.61 -3.04 6.84
C LEU A 16 -7.37 -3.20 5.33
N TRP A 17 -6.27 -2.64 4.81
CA TRP A 17 -5.91 -2.77 3.40
C TRP A 17 -5.58 -4.21 3.00
N MET A 18 -4.92 -5.00 3.86
CA MET A 18 -4.69 -6.43 3.59
C MET A 18 -5.98 -7.23 3.52
N SER A 19 -6.97 -6.91 4.36
CA SER A 19 -8.30 -7.51 4.26
C SER A 19 -9.00 -7.13 2.96
N HIS A 20 -8.93 -5.86 2.54
CA HIS A 20 -9.46 -5.41 1.26
C HIS A 20 -8.74 -6.05 0.06
N LEU A 21 -7.42 -6.25 0.14
CA LEU A 21 -6.65 -6.91 -0.92
C LEU A 21 -7.05 -8.38 -1.05
N ARG A 22 -7.19 -9.10 0.07
CA ARG A 22 -7.69 -10.48 0.08
C ARG A 22 -9.11 -10.57 -0.50
N GLN A 23 -9.98 -9.64 -0.12
CA GLN A 23 -11.33 -9.58 -0.65
C GLN A 23 -11.35 -9.26 -2.16
N ALA A 24 -10.54 -8.31 -2.62
CA ALA A 24 -10.36 -7.98 -4.03
C ALA A 24 -9.90 -9.17 -4.88
N ILE A 25 -8.99 -10.00 -4.35
CA ILE A 25 -8.51 -11.23 -5.01
C ILE A 25 -9.64 -12.27 -5.11
N LEU A 26 -10.42 -12.43 -4.02
CA LEU A 26 -11.52 -13.39 -3.97
C LEU A 26 -12.72 -12.97 -4.81
N GLU A 27 -13.00 -11.67 -4.90
CA GLU A 27 -14.12 -11.12 -5.64
C GLU A 27 -13.85 -11.06 -7.14
N ALA A 28 -12.58 -11.15 -7.57
CA ALA A 28 -12.13 -11.17 -8.97
C ALA A 28 -12.99 -10.27 -9.88
N HIS A 29 -13.38 -9.09 -9.38
CA HIS A 29 -14.14 -8.15 -10.16
C HIS A 29 -13.13 -7.37 -11.00
N SER A 30 -13.31 -7.49 -12.31
CA SER A 30 -12.53 -6.89 -13.41
C SER A 30 -12.53 -5.35 -13.44
N THR A 31 -12.71 -4.70 -12.29
CA THR A 31 -12.90 -3.25 -12.14
C THR A 31 -11.81 -2.59 -11.29
N ILE A 32 -10.87 -3.36 -10.72
CA ILE A 32 -9.76 -2.79 -9.96
C ILE A 32 -8.72 -2.24 -10.93
N ASP A 33 -8.51 -0.93 -10.87
CA ASP A 33 -7.45 -0.25 -11.61
C ASP A 33 -6.08 -0.59 -11.00
N VAL A 34 -5.35 -1.47 -11.69
CA VAL A 34 -4.01 -1.93 -11.29
C VAL A 34 -3.03 -0.77 -11.14
N GLU A 35 -3.10 0.22 -12.03
CA GLU A 35 -2.17 1.35 -12.00
C GLU A 35 -2.45 2.23 -10.79
N LYS A 36 -3.73 2.37 -10.41
CA LYS A 36 -4.10 3.02 -9.15
C LYS A 36 -3.62 2.24 -7.92
N VAL A 37 -3.62 0.92 -7.96
CA VAL A 37 -3.05 0.08 -6.87
C VAL A 37 -1.53 0.20 -6.82
N ARG A 38 -0.87 0.33 -7.98
CA ARG A 38 0.59 0.48 -8.10
C ARG A 38 1.09 1.84 -7.61
N ALA A 39 0.26 2.88 -7.72
CA ALA A 39 0.57 4.23 -7.27
C ALA A 39 0.70 4.29 -5.74
N GLU A 40 1.93 4.48 -5.25
CA GLU A 40 2.25 4.51 -3.82
C GLU A 40 1.77 5.78 -3.11
N ASP A 41 1.47 6.84 -3.85
CA ASP A 41 1.09 8.16 -3.33
C ASP A 41 -0.43 8.40 -3.28
N GLU A 42 -1.22 7.50 -3.88
CA GLU A 42 -2.68 7.62 -3.96
C GLU A 42 -3.42 7.09 -2.72
N CYS A 43 -2.79 6.20 -1.94
CA CYS A 43 -3.36 5.72 -0.69
C CYS A 43 -3.22 6.76 0.43
N GLU A 44 -4.05 6.67 1.47
CA GLU A 44 -4.05 7.67 2.55
C GLU A 44 -2.70 7.77 3.27
N PHE A 45 -1.97 6.65 3.40
CA PHE A 45 -0.61 6.66 3.93
C PHE A 45 0.38 7.33 2.98
N GLY A 46 0.31 7.02 1.68
CA GLY A 46 1.09 7.66 0.63
C GLY A 46 0.91 9.18 0.63
N LYS A 47 -0.35 9.65 0.61
CA LYS A 47 -0.67 11.08 0.71
C LYS A 47 -0.09 11.74 1.95
N TRP A 48 -0.07 11.04 3.09
CA TRP A 48 0.56 11.54 4.32
C TRP A 48 2.09 11.55 4.21
N LEU A 49 2.70 10.47 3.70
CA LEU A 49 4.14 10.26 3.58
C LEU A 49 4.80 11.21 2.57
N PHE A 50 4.12 11.51 1.47
CA PHE A 50 4.58 12.42 0.42
C PHE A 50 4.07 13.85 0.63
N GLY A 51 3.04 14.05 1.45
CA GLY A 51 2.43 15.35 1.72
C GLY A 51 3.23 16.28 2.64
N PRO A 52 2.77 17.52 2.84
CA PRO A 52 3.54 18.58 3.51
C PRO A 52 3.70 18.40 5.03
N ARG A 53 3.18 17.31 5.61
CA ARG A 53 3.13 17.09 7.07
C ARG A 53 4.48 16.71 7.68
N LEU A 54 5.39 16.16 6.88
CA LEU A 54 6.74 15.79 7.31
C LEU A 54 7.71 16.94 7.02
N SER A 55 8.51 17.29 8.03
CA SER A 55 9.53 18.33 7.89
C SER A 55 10.68 17.88 6.98
N ALA A 56 11.52 18.83 6.56
CA ALA A 56 12.73 18.51 5.79
C ALA A 56 13.68 17.60 6.58
N GLU A 57 13.76 17.75 7.90
CA GLU A 57 14.55 16.89 8.79
C GLU A 57 13.99 15.47 8.85
N ASP A 58 12.67 15.33 9.03
CA ASP A 58 12.02 14.00 9.01
C ASP A 58 12.31 13.29 7.67
N ARG A 59 12.23 14.01 6.54
CA ARG A 59 12.48 13.48 5.19
C ARG A 59 13.94 13.16 4.89
N ALA A 60 14.88 13.79 5.60
CA ALA A 60 16.31 13.51 5.48
C ALA A 60 16.75 12.29 6.30
N SER A 61 15.89 11.77 7.18
CA SER A 61 16.20 10.61 8.01
C SER A 61 16.28 9.31 7.19
N SER A 62 17.12 8.37 7.65
CA SER A 62 17.18 7.01 7.09
C SER A 62 15.86 6.26 7.22
N TYR A 63 15.15 6.48 8.33
CA TYR A 63 13.84 5.87 8.59
C TYR A 63 12.79 6.27 7.56
N TYR A 64 12.76 7.55 7.14
CA TYR A 64 11.86 7.98 6.07
C TYR A 64 12.18 7.28 4.74
N GLY A 65 13.47 7.16 4.42
CA GLY A 65 13.92 6.45 3.22
C GLY A 65 13.48 4.97 3.22
N GLU A 66 13.64 4.29 4.36
CA GLU A 66 13.25 2.89 4.54
C GLU A 66 11.73 2.70 4.46
N VAL A 67 10.96 3.55 5.14
CA VAL A 67 9.49 3.52 5.08
C VAL A 67 8.99 3.75 3.66
N LYS A 68 9.55 4.75 2.95
CA LYS A 68 9.21 5.02 1.55
C LYS A 68 9.54 3.81 0.66
N HIS A 69 10.70 3.19 0.86
CA HIS A 69 11.10 2.02 0.07
C HIS A 69 10.14 0.84 0.27
N LEU A 70 9.88 0.45 1.52
CA LEU A 70 8.98 -0.65 1.86
C LEU A 70 7.56 -0.40 1.35
N HIS A 71 7.10 0.85 1.43
CA HIS A 71 5.79 1.26 0.93
C HIS A 71 5.68 1.10 -0.59
N ALA A 72 6.70 1.51 -1.33
CA ALA A 72 6.76 1.33 -2.78
C ALA A 72 6.76 -0.16 -3.17
N GLU A 73 7.52 -0.99 -2.47
CA GLU A 73 7.58 -2.44 -2.73
C GLU A 73 6.23 -3.12 -2.50
N PHE A 74 5.56 -2.75 -1.42
CA PHE A 74 4.23 -3.24 -1.08
C PHE A 74 3.21 -2.94 -2.18
N HIS A 75 3.13 -1.70 -2.66
CA HIS A 75 2.20 -1.32 -3.73
C HIS A 75 2.52 -2.04 -5.06
N ARG A 76 3.80 -2.25 -5.38
CA ARG A 76 4.20 -3.05 -6.55
C ARG A 76 3.77 -4.50 -6.43
N LEU A 77 3.94 -5.11 -5.25
CA LEU A 77 3.55 -6.49 -5.00
C LEU A 77 2.03 -6.65 -5.10
N ALA A 78 1.26 -5.75 -4.47
CA ALA A 78 -0.19 -5.80 -4.55
C ALA A 78 -0.73 -5.58 -5.95
N ALA A 79 -0.17 -4.64 -6.73
CA ALA A 79 -0.52 -4.49 -8.14
C ALA A 79 -0.28 -5.79 -8.93
N ARG A 80 0.85 -6.46 -8.66
CA ARG A 80 1.18 -7.75 -9.27
C ARG A 80 0.17 -8.84 -8.89
N VAL A 81 -0.24 -8.90 -7.63
CA VAL A 81 -1.27 -9.83 -7.14
C VAL A 81 -2.61 -9.58 -7.83
N VAL A 82 -3.02 -8.32 -7.96
CA VAL A 82 -4.25 -7.94 -8.67
C VAL A 82 -4.18 -8.33 -10.16
N GLU A 83 -3.07 -8.06 -10.85
CA GLU A 83 -2.87 -8.49 -12.25
C GLU A 83 -3.01 -10.02 -12.42
N MET A 84 -2.47 -10.80 -11.49
CA MET A 84 -2.59 -12.26 -11.52
C MET A 84 -4.03 -12.71 -11.27
N ALA A 85 -4.71 -12.12 -10.29
CA ALA A 85 -6.11 -12.43 -10.01
C ALA A 85 -7.01 -12.07 -11.20
N SER A 86 -6.84 -10.89 -11.80
CA SER A 86 -7.60 -10.43 -12.97
C SER A 86 -7.33 -11.24 -14.24
N SER A 87 -6.18 -11.91 -14.34
CA SER A 87 -5.86 -12.84 -15.44
C SER A 87 -6.31 -14.28 -15.18
N GLY A 88 -7.10 -14.52 -14.12
CA GLY A 88 -7.63 -15.83 -13.77
C GLY A 88 -6.63 -16.74 -13.05
N ARG A 89 -5.43 -16.24 -12.71
CA ARG A 89 -4.41 -16.96 -11.93
C ARG A 89 -4.57 -16.73 -10.43
N THR A 90 -5.78 -16.93 -9.91
CA THR A 90 -6.14 -16.62 -8.52
C THR A 90 -5.32 -17.40 -7.50
N ARG A 91 -4.93 -18.66 -7.78
CA ARG A 91 -4.04 -19.43 -6.89
C ARG A 91 -2.65 -18.80 -6.80
N ASP A 92 -2.01 -18.53 -7.94
CA ASP A 92 -0.69 -17.88 -7.97
C ASP A 92 -0.71 -16.50 -7.31
N ALA A 93 -1.82 -15.77 -7.45
CA ALA A 93 -2.03 -14.48 -6.80
C ALA A 93 -2.07 -14.61 -5.27
N TYR A 94 -2.71 -15.67 -4.75
CA TYR A 94 -2.81 -15.93 -3.32
C TYR A 94 -1.47 -16.38 -2.71
N ASP A 95 -0.63 -17.11 -3.46
CA ASP A 95 0.69 -17.57 -3.01
C ASP A 95 1.71 -16.42 -2.80
N LEU A 96 1.38 -15.20 -3.23
CA LEU A 96 2.20 -14.00 -3.10
C LEU A 96 1.82 -13.10 -1.91
N LEU A 97 0.79 -13.48 -1.14
CA LEU A 97 0.35 -12.79 0.08
C LEU A 97 1.09 -13.32 1.33
#